data_AF-Q4CVN4-F1
#
_entry.id   AF-Q4CVN4-F1
#
_cell.length_a   1.000
_cell.length_b   1.000
_cell.length_c   1.000
_cell.angle_alpha   90.00
_cell.angle_beta   90.00
_cell.angle_gamma   90.00
#
_symmetry.space_group_name_H-M   'P 1'
#
loop_
_entity.id
_entity.type
_entity.pdbx_description
1 polymer ?
#
loop_
_entity_poly.entity_id
_entity_poly.type
_entity_poly.pdbx_seq_one_letter_code
_entity_poly.pdbx_strand_id
1 'polypeptide(L)'
;MCPNGGGEPTGKLADEINASFGSFAKFKEEFTNVAVGHFGSGWAWLVKDTNSGKLKVYQTHDAGCPLTEPNLKPLLTCDVWEHAYYVDYKNDRAAYVQTFWNVVNWKNVERQL
;
A
#
# COMPACT_ATOMS: atom_id res chain seq x y z
N MET A 1 10.04 0.15 -0.23
CA MET A 1 10.50 -1.02 0.55
C MET A 1 11.83 -0.70 1.25
N CYS A 2 12.23 -1.47 2.27
CA CYS A 2 13.48 -1.32 3.02
C CYS A 2 13.92 -2.70 3.58
N PRO A 3 15.21 -3.06 3.55
CA PRO A 3 15.69 -4.31 4.15
C PRO A 3 15.37 -4.44 5.65
N ASN A 4 15.37 -3.31 6.37
CA ASN A 4 15.00 -3.24 7.79
C ASN A 4 13.54 -2.77 7.96
N GLY A 5 12.69 -3.08 6.98
CA GLY A 5 11.28 -2.74 6.95
C GLY A 5 10.41 -3.83 7.57
N GLY A 6 9.13 -3.79 7.21
CA GLY A 6 8.12 -4.75 7.66
C GLY A 6 7.60 -4.49 9.07
N GLY A 7 6.86 -5.47 9.59
CA GLY A 7 6.14 -5.32 10.86
C GLY A 7 5.01 -4.30 10.78
N GLU A 8 4.65 -3.73 11.92
CA GLU A 8 3.62 -2.69 12.03
C GLU A 8 4.25 -1.29 12.18
N PRO A 9 3.63 -0.23 11.65
CA PRO A 9 4.08 1.13 11.91
C PRO A 9 3.86 1.51 13.37
N THR A 10 4.55 2.55 13.82
CA THR A 10 4.43 3.11 15.16
C THR A 10 4.18 4.61 15.09
N GLY A 11 3.92 5.25 16.23
CA GLY A 11 3.77 6.70 16.33
C GLY A 11 2.61 7.25 15.51
N LYS A 12 2.80 8.44 14.93
CA LYS A 12 1.74 9.18 14.23
C LYS A 12 1.10 8.39 13.08
N LEU A 13 1.90 7.59 12.36
CA LEU A 13 1.39 6.77 11.27
C LEU A 13 0.44 5.67 11.77
N ALA A 14 0.78 5.01 12.88
CA ALA A 14 -0.09 4.01 13.49
C ALA A 14 -1.41 4.63 13.94
N ASP A 15 -1.37 5.84 14.51
CA ASP A 15 -2.55 6.58 14.93
C ASP A 15 -3.46 6.95 13.74
N GLU A 16 -2.88 7.45 12.65
CA GLU A 16 -3.65 7.80 11.43
C GLU A 16 -4.26 6.55 10.75
N ILE A 17 -3.56 5.41 10.78
CA ILE A 17 -4.08 4.12 10.30
C ILE A 17 -5.25 3.66 11.17
N ASN A 18 -5.09 3.67 12.50
CA ASN A 18 -6.15 3.27 13.42
C ASN A 18 -7.36 4.19 13.31
N ALA A 19 -7.17 5.50 13.13
CA ALA A 19 -8.27 6.45 12.94
C ALA A 19 -9.02 6.25 11.62
N SER A 20 -8.33 5.80 10.56
CA SER A 20 -8.93 5.66 9.22
C SER A 20 -9.54 4.27 8.97
N PHE A 21 -8.92 3.21 9.48
CA PHE A 21 -9.28 1.82 9.21
C PHE A 21 -9.79 1.07 10.45
N GLY A 22 -9.69 1.66 11.65
CA GLY A 22 -10.04 1.05 12.93
C GLY A 22 -8.93 0.18 13.54
N SER A 23 -8.09 -0.46 12.73
CA SER A 23 -6.87 -1.15 13.17
C SER A 23 -5.89 -1.39 12.03
N PHE A 24 -4.62 -1.61 12.35
CA PHE A 24 -3.62 -2.05 11.37
C PHE A 24 -4.02 -3.36 10.68
N ALA A 25 -4.63 -4.31 11.40
CA ALA A 25 -5.10 -5.57 10.82
C ALA A 25 -6.14 -5.34 9.71
N LYS A 26 -7.12 -4.45 9.93
CA LYS A 26 -8.14 -4.10 8.92
C LYS A 26 -7.53 -3.39 7.72
N PHE A 27 -6.60 -2.45 7.94
CA PHE A 27 -5.84 -1.82 6.87
C PHE A 27 -5.06 -2.85 6.03
N LYS A 28 -4.32 -3.74 6.70
CA LYS A 28 -3.52 -4.79 6.05
C LYS A 28 -4.40 -5.71 5.23
N GLU A 29 -5.56 -6.11 5.74
CA GLU A 29 -6.55 -6.91 5.03
C GLU A 29 -7.06 -6.20 3.77
N GLU A 30 -7.54 -4.96 3.90
CA GLU A 30 -8.07 -4.17 2.77
C GLU A 30 -7.01 -3.96 1.68
N PHE A 31 -5.79 -3.55 2.07
CA PHE A 31 -4.69 -3.37 1.13
C PHE A 31 -4.29 -4.69 0.45
N THR A 32 -4.21 -5.79 1.20
CA THR A 32 -3.88 -7.12 0.65
C THR A 32 -4.93 -7.56 -0.36
N ASN A 33 -6.21 -7.42 -0.03
CA ASN A 33 -7.31 -7.81 -0.92
C ASN A 33 -7.29 -7.00 -2.22
N VAL A 34 -7.02 -5.70 -2.16
CA VAL A 34 -6.88 -4.85 -3.35
C VAL A 34 -5.66 -5.25 -4.18
N ALA A 35 -4.49 -5.44 -3.56
CA ALA A 35 -3.27 -5.80 -4.27
C ALA A 35 -3.36 -7.18 -4.94
N VAL A 36 -3.87 -8.18 -4.23
CA VAL A 36 -4.04 -9.54 -4.79
C VAL A 36 -5.14 -9.55 -5.85
N GLY A 37 -6.26 -8.87 -5.59
CA GLY A 37 -7.45 -8.88 -6.44
C GLY A 37 -7.42 -7.97 -7.66
N HIS A 38 -6.42 -7.10 -7.82
CA HIS A 38 -6.33 -6.20 -8.97
C HIS A 38 -6.19 -7.00 -10.28
N PHE A 39 -7.21 -7.00 -11.12
CA PHE A 39 -7.15 -7.75 -12.38
C PHE A 39 -6.27 -7.02 -13.41
N GLY A 40 -5.33 -7.73 -14.03
CA GLY A 40 -4.39 -7.16 -14.99
C GLY A 40 -3.18 -6.49 -14.33
N SER A 41 -2.74 -5.38 -14.92
CA SER A 41 -1.53 -4.64 -14.55
C SER A 41 -1.90 -3.37 -13.79
N GLY A 42 -1.22 -3.09 -12.68
CA GLY A 42 -1.54 -1.92 -11.89
C GLY A 42 -0.79 -1.84 -10.57
N TRP A 43 -1.38 -1.09 -9.63
CA TRP A 43 -0.75 -0.68 -8.38
C TRP A 43 -1.76 -0.64 -7.24
N ALA A 44 -1.36 -1.08 -6.06
CA ALA A 44 -2.09 -0.86 -4.82
C ALA A 44 -1.40 0.21 -3.98
N TRP A 45 -2.16 1.20 -3.52
CA TRP A 45 -1.67 2.39 -2.84
C TRP A 45 -2.28 2.54 -1.45
N LEU A 46 -1.50 3.11 -0.53
CA LEU A 46 -2.03 3.85 0.60
C LEU A 46 -1.92 5.34 0.26
N VAL A 47 -3.04 6.04 0.31
CA VAL A 47 -3.12 7.48 0.05
C VAL A 47 -3.72 8.21 1.23
N LYS A 48 -3.40 9.49 1.36
CA LYS A 48 -4.08 10.42 2.27
C LYS A 48 -4.94 11.38 1.48
N ASP A 49 -6.21 11.44 1.83
CA ASP A 49 -7.13 12.46 1.37
C ASP A 49 -6.80 13.77 2.09
N THR A 50 -6.27 14.76 1.37
CA THR A 50 -5.77 16.00 1.98
C THR A 50 -6.87 16.97 2.40
N ASN A 51 -8.13 16.72 2.03
CA ASN A 51 -9.27 17.52 2.51
C ASN A 51 -9.72 17.04 3.89
N SER A 52 -9.82 15.72 4.06
CA SER A 52 -10.31 15.11 5.31
C SER A 52 -9.20 14.67 6.27
N GLY A 53 -7.97 14.53 5.78
CA GLY A 53 -6.86 13.91 6.50
C GLY A 53 -6.94 12.39 6.61
N LYS A 54 -8.01 11.75 6.09
CA LYS A 54 -8.21 10.30 6.20
C LYS A 54 -7.32 9.52 5.24
N LEU A 55 -6.83 8.39 5.70
CA LEU A 55 -6.12 7.42 4.88
C LEU A 55 -7.11 6.52 4.13
N LYS A 56 -6.75 6.10 2.93
CA LYS A 56 -7.55 5.21 2.07
C LYS A 56 -6.64 4.22 1.35
N VAL A 57 -7.12 2.98 1.18
CA VAL A 57 -6.56 2.09 0.15
C VAL A 57 -7.09 2.57 -1.20
N TYR A 58 -6.20 2.68 -2.17
CA TYR A 58 -6.51 3.14 -3.52
C TYR A 58 -5.82 2.24 -4.54
N GLN A 59 -6.40 2.06 -5.71
CA GLN A 59 -5.80 1.27 -6.78
C GLN A 59 -5.79 2.04 -8.07
N THR A 60 -4.76 1.80 -8.89
CA THR A 60 -4.68 2.33 -10.24
C THR A 60 -4.34 1.20 -11.21
N HIS A 61 -4.90 1.29 -12.41
CA HIS A 61 -4.59 0.37 -13.50
C HIS A 61 -3.52 0.99 -14.40
N ASP A 62 -2.70 0.13 -15.03
CA ASP A 62 -1.59 0.48 -15.89
C ASP A 62 -0.66 1.56 -15.28
N ALA A 63 -0.66 2.76 -15.87
CA ALA A 63 0.17 3.90 -15.48
C ALA A 63 -0.61 4.95 -14.68
N GLY A 64 -1.83 4.63 -14.22
CA GLY A 64 -2.60 5.54 -13.39
C GLY A 64 -1.84 5.89 -12.10
N CYS A 65 -1.96 7.14 -11.66
CA CYS A 65 -1.21 7.66 -10.53
C CYS A 65 -2.12 8.54 -9.66
N PRO A 66 -2.14 8.40 -8.31
CA PRO A 66 -2.96 9.24 -7.44
C PRO A 66 -2.75 10.75 -7.61
N LEU A 67 -1.61 11.18 -8.19
CA LEU A 67 -1.30 12.58 -8.48
C LEU A 67 -2.21 13.21 -9.55
N THR A 68 -2.95 12.41 -10.32
CA THR A 68 -3.96 12.93 -11.25
C THR A 68 -5.26 13.30 -10.55
N GLU A 69 -5.47 12.80 -9.33
CA GLU A 69 -6.66 13.07 -8.54
C GLU A 69 -6.48 14.32 -7.67
N PRO A 70 -7.51 15.16 -7.54
CA PRO A 70 -7.46 16.25 -6.60
C PRO A 70 -7.41 15.69 -5.17
N ASN A 71 -6.56 16.28 -4.34
CA ASN A 71 -6.50 16.03 -2.90
C ASN A 71 -6.06 14.61 -2.49
N LEU A 72 -5.37 13.85 -3.35
CA LEU A 72 -4.74 12.58 -2.95
C LEU A 72 -3.21 12.71 -2.86
N LYS A 73 -2.67 12.39 -1.68
CA LYS A 73 -1.22 12.30 -1.44
C LYS A 73 -0.81 10.83 -1.33
N PRO A 74 0.05 10.30 -2.21
CA PRO A 74 0.54 8.92 -2.10
C PRO A 74 1.50 8.75 -0.93
N LEU A 75 1.33 7.68 -0.15
CA LEU A 75 2.15 7.36 1.01
C LEU A 75 2.95 6.05 0.85
N LEU A 76 2.31 5.04 0.25
CA LEU A 76 2.88 3.72 -0.02
C LEU A 76 2.32 3.20 -1.33
N THR A 77 3.12 2.40 -2.05
CA THR A 77 2.64 1.64 -3.20
C THR A 77 3.24 0.24 -3.24
N CYS A 78 2.48 -0.71 -3.77
CA CYS A 78 2.88 -2.06 -4.13
C CYS A 78 2.60 -2.25 -5.62
N ASP A 79 3.64 -2.56 -6.38
CA ASP A 79 3.53 -2.86 -7.81
C ASP A 79 2.92 -4.26 -7.98
N VAL A 80 1.83 -4.37 -8.74
CA VAL A 80 1.17 -5.66 -9.00
C VAL A 80 1.16 -6.01 -10.49
N TRP A 81 1.97 -5.32 -11.30
CA TRP A 81 2.38 -5.82 -12.60
C TRP A 81 3.09 -7.16 -12.45
N GLU A 82 2.82 -8.12 -13.36
CA GLU A 82 3.38 -9.46 -13.24
C GLU A 82 4.92 -9.45 -13.16
N HIS A 83 5.57 -8.58 -13.92
CA HIS A 83 7.04 -8.48 -13.94
C HIS A 83 7.65 -8.09 -12.59
N ALA A 84 6.89 -7.49 -11.68
CA ALA A 84 7.37 -7.12 -10.35
C ALA A 84 7.65 -8.34 -9.45
N TYR A 85 7.02 -9.49 -9.75
CA TYR A 85 7.09 -10.68 -8.91
C TYR A 85 7.29 -11.99 -9.66
N TYR A 86 7.15 -12.03 -10.99
CA TYR A 86 7.10 -13.28 -11.74
C TYR A 86 8.37 -14.14 -11.65
N VAL A 87 9.53 -13.50 -11.47
CA VAL A 87 10.80 -14.23 -11.37
C VAL A 87 10.79 -15.12 -10.13
N ASP A 88 10.39 -14.57 -8.98
CA ASP A 88 10.46 -15.22 -7.67
C ASP A 88 9.17 -15.98 -7.30
N TYR A 89 8.01 -15.49 -7.73
CA TYR A 89 6.70 -15.98 -7.28
C TYR A 89 5.82 -16.56 -8.39
N LYS A 90 6.20 -16.44 -9.67
CA LYS A 90 5.40 -16.89 -10.82
C LYS A 90 3.97 -16.33 -10.74
N ASN A 91 2.96 -17.19 -10.74
CA ASN A 91 1.54 -16.82 -10.64
C ASN A 91 1.08 -16.55 -9.19
N ASP A 92 1.92 -16.77 -8.17
CA ASP A 92 1.55 -16.61 -6.77
C ASP A 92 1.73 -15.17 -6.28
N ARG A 93 0.88 -14.28 -6.79
CA ARG A 93 0.83 -12.88 -6.35
C ARG A 93 0.53 -12.78 -4.85
N ALA A 94 -0.24 -13.71 -4.28
CA ALA A 94 -0.55 -13.70 -2.85
C ALA A 94 0.72 -13.86 -2.00
N ALA A 95 1.60 -14.80 -2.34
CA ALA A 95 2.89 -14.97 -1.68
C ALA A 95 3.81 -13.75 -1.84
N TYR A 96 3.83 -13.11 -3.02
CA TYR A 96 4.54 -11.86 -3.24
C TYR A 96 4.05 -10.74 -2.31
N VAL A 97 2.73 -10.51 -2.25
CA VAL A 97 2.14 -9.46 -1.39
C VAL A 97 2.40 -9.76 0.09
N GLN A 98 2.41 -11.02 0.51
CA GLN A 98 2.84 -11.37 1.88
C GLN A 98 4.31 -11.02 2.13
N THR A 99 5.18 -11.19 1.14
CA THR A 99 6.59 -10.78 1.26
C THR A 99 6.75 -9.26 1.27
N PHE A 100 5.95 -8.54 0.48
CA PHE A 100 5.92 -7.07 0.50
C PHE A 100 5.70 -6.55 1.92
N TRP A 101 4.78 -7.17 2.69
CA TRP A 101 4.54 -6.82 4.11
C TRP A 101 5.77 -6.96 5.01
N ASN A 102 6.74 -7.81 4.66
CA ASN A 102 7.98 -7.98 5.42
C ASN A 102 9.02 -6.90 5.10
N VAL A 103 8.82 -6.10 4.05
CA VAL A 103 9.79 -5.08 3.59
C VAL A 103 9.18 -3.68 3.43
N VAL A 104 7.95 -3.45 3.93
CA VAL A 104 7.34 -2.11 3.90
C VAL A 104 8.22 -1.12 4.66
N ASN A 105 8.48 0.04 4.04
CA ASN A 105 9.31 1.07 4.63
C ASN A 105 8.46 2.09 5.38
N TRP A 106 8.02 1.75 6.60
CA TRP A 106 7.18 2.63 7.43
C TRP A 106 7.80 4.01 7.68
N LYS A 107 9.14 4.10 7.77
CA LYS A 107 9.84 5.39 7.90
C LYS A 107 9.62 6.29 6.68
N ASN A 108 9.50 5.72 5.48
CA ASN A 108 9.20 6.50 4.29
C ASN A 108 7.74 6.95 4.28
N VAL A 109 6.81 6.05 4.63
CA VAL A 109 5.37 6.36 4.74
C VAL A 109 5.15 7.49 5.75
N GLU A 110 5.83 7.44 6.90
CA GLU A 110 5.77 8.48 7.92
C GLU A 110 6.30 9.84 7.43
N ARG A 111 7.37 9.85 6.62
CA ARG A 111 7.84 11.09 5.95
C ARG A 111 6.85 11.63 4.93
N GLN A 112 5.96 10.78 4.40
CA GLN A 112 4.92 11.19 3.47
C GLN A 112 3.61 11.61 4.15
N LEU A 113 3.46 11.51 5.48
CA LEU A 113 2.25 11.98 6.18
C LEU A 113 1.96 13.47 5.98
#